data_AF-A0A2N3BAT8-F1
#
_entry.id   AF-A0A2N3BAT8-F1
#
_cell.length_a   1.000
_cell.length_b   1.000
_cell.length_c   1.000
_cell.angle_alpha   90.00
_cell.angle_beta   90.00
_cell.angle_gamma   90.00
#
_symmetry.space_group_name_H-M   'P 1'
#
loop_
_entity.id
_entity.type
_entity.pdbx_description
1 polymer ?
#
loop_
_entity_poly.entity_id
_entity_poly.type
_entity_poly.pdbx_seq_one_letter_code
_entity_poly.pdbx_strand_id
1 'polypeptide(L)'
;MSAPDMPASQLPKKQDGRRLRSAASRRRIVEAMRDLIREGTISPRAEEVAARADVGLRSVFRHFDDMESLYREIGDLILVDVAPMLELPPPSGTADEILEEMIERRAKLFERIMPFRVAADMNAHRSPFLADDRARMNTAFRDIMRSALPAAIRKDRVLVDALDAVLSFDFWRRLRLDQRLSISQARRVVEAAAAPLIGAKR
;
A
#
# COMPACT_ATOMS: atom_id res chain seq x y z
N MET A 1 20.53 13.69 69.53
CA MET A 1 19.51 13.81 68.46
C MET A 1 20.25 13.76 67.13
N SER A 2 20.36 12.56 66.55
CA SER A 2 20.97 12.35 65.22
C SER A 2 19.88 12.45 64.17
N ALA A 3 20.13 13.21 63.11
CA ALA A 3 19.24 13.35 61.96
C ALA A 3 19.14 12.02 61.18
N PRO A 4 17.98 11.69 60.57
CA PRO A 4 17.84 10.51 59.74
C PRO A 4 18.44 10.73 58.35
N ASP A 5 19.17 9.74 57.86
CA ASP A 5 19.57 9.61 56.46
C ASP A 5 18.32 9.48 55.57
N MET A 6 18.20 10.38 54.59
CA MET A 6 17.24 10.25 53.50
C MET A 6 17.86 9.41 52.38
N PRO A 7 17.16 8.42 51.80
CA PRO A 7 17.70 7.65 50.69
C PRO A 7 17.73 8.50 49.41
N ALA A 8 18.89 8.56 48.78
CA ALA A 8 19.03 9.14 47.44
C ALA A 8 18.16 8.35 46.44
N SER A 9 17.30 9.07 45.72
CA SER A 9 16.46 8.51 44.66
C SER A 9 17.34 8.01 43.50
N GLN A 10 17.26 6.71 43.21
CA GLN A 10 17.84 6.13 42.00
C GLN A 10 17.05 6.62 40.78
N LEU A 11 17.72 7.36 39.90
CA LEU A 11 17.17 7.82 38.61
C LEU A 11 17.17 6.69 37.56
N PRO A 12 16.03 6.32 36.96
CA PRO A 12 16.02 5.56 35.71
C PRO A 12 16.02 6.55 34.54
N LYS A 13 17.18 6.83 33.92
CA LYS A 13 17.27 7.77 32.77
C LYS A 13 18.12 7.34 31.57
N LYS A 14 18.87 6.23 31.65
CA LYS A 14 19.82 5.84 30.57
C LYS A 14 19.23 4.87 29.54
N GLN A 15 18.25 4.06 29.94
CA GLN A 15 17.62 3.04 29.06
C GLN A 15 16.63 3.67 28.07
N ASP A 16 15.85 4.65 28.53
CA ASP A 16 14.82 5.31 27.72
C ASP A 16 15.42 6.11 26.56
N GLY A 17 16.51 6.86 26.81
CA GLY A 17 17.20 7.60 25.75
C GLY A 17 17.78 6.70 24.64
N ARG A 18 18.21 5.48 24.98
CA ARG A 18 18.69 4.51 23.96
C ARG A 18 17.54 3.95 23.13
N ARG A 19 16.42 3.58 23.78
CA ARG A 19 15.22 3.08 23.08
C ARG A 19 14.63 4.14 22.17
N LEU A 20 14.52 5.39 22.64
CA LEU A 20 14.03 6.52 21.85
C LEU A 20 14.91 6.80 20.62
N ARG A 21 16.24 6.81 20.77
CA ARG A 21 17.17 7.00 19.63
C ARG A 21 17.12 5.83 18.63
N SER A 22 16.95 4.61 19.13
CA SER A 22 16.79 3.41 18.31
C SER A 22 15.51 3.49 17.47
N ALA A 23 14.39 3.86 18.09
CA ALA A 23 13.11 4.04 17.40
C ALA A 23 13.16 5.20 16.38
N ALA A 24 13.78 6.33 16.75
CA ALA A 24 13.95 7.46 15.84
C ALA A 24 14.81 7.13 14.62
N SER A 25 15.89 6.35 14.81
CA SER A 25 16.74 5.91 13.69
C SER A 25 16.02 4.93 12.78
N ARG A 26 15.28 3.97 13.36
CA ARG A 26 14.42 3.06 12.59
C ARG A 26 13.42 3.83 11.74
N ARG A 27 12.70 4.79 12.34
CA ARG A 27 11.72 5.63 11.64
C ARG A 27 12.33 6.39 10.47
N ARG A 28 13.49 7.03 10.65
CA ARG A 28 14.19 7.74 9.56
C ARG A 28 14.54 6.84 8.38
N ILE A 29 14.97 5.60 8.65
CA ILE A 29 15.30 4.62 7.60
C ILE A 29 14.06 4.28 6.79
N VAL A 30 12.92 4.06 7.45
CA VAL A 30 11.66 3.75 6.77
C VAL A 30 11.15 4.96 5.99
N GLU A 31 11.16 6.15 6.57
CA GLU A 31 10.78 7.38 5.86
C GLU A 31 11.65 7.63 4.62
N ALA A 32 12.97 7.39 4.73
CA ALA A 32 13.89 7.49 3.61
C ALA A 32 13.56 6.51 2.47
N MET A 33 13.29 5.24 2.80
CA MET A 33 12.87 4.24 1.81
C MET A 33 11.56 4.65 1.12
N ARG A 34 10.58 5.12 1.91
CA ARG A 34 9.29 5.59 1.40
C ARG A 34 9.48 6.72 0.39
N ASP A 35 10.31 7.70 0.73
CA ASP A 35 10.50 8.90 -0.08
C ASP A 35 11.26 8.58 -1.37
N LEU A 36 12.28 7.72 -1.31
CA LEU A 36 12.97 7.21 -2.50
C LEU A 36 12.00 6.52 -3.48
N ILE A 37 11.09 5.68 -2.97
CA ILE A 37 10.08 5.03 -3.81
C ILE A 37 9.11 6.05 -4.42
N ARG A 38 8.64 7.03 -3.63
CA ARG A 38 7.75 8.10 -4.12
C ARG A 38 8.39 8.95 -5.22
N GLU A 39 9.70 9.16 -5.14
CA GLU A 39 10.48 9.89 -6.14
C GLU A 39 10.77 9.05 -7.41
N GLY A 40 10.37 7.78 -7.44
CA GLY A 40 10.50 6.91 -8.61
C GLY A 40 11.67 5.93 -8.55
N THR A 41 12.36 5.82 -7.41
CA THR A 41 13.37 4.77 -7.21
C THR A 41 12.67 3.43 -6.99
N ILE A 42 12.59 2.62 -8.04
CA ILE A 42 11.82 1.35 -8.06
C ILE A 42 12.42 0.29 -7.12
N SER A 43 13.75 0.21 -7.05
CA SER A 43 14.47 -0.74 -6.19
C SER A 43 15.58 -0.01 -5.43
N PRO A 44 15.26 0.77 -4.39
CA PRO A 44 16.27 1.48 -3.62
C PRO A 44 17.25 0.51 -2.97
N ARG A 45 18.53 0.83 -3.02
CA ARG A 45 19.59 0.05 -2.36
C ARG A 45 19.78 0.51 -0.91
N ALA A 46 20.33 -0.37 -0.07
CA ALA A 46 20.56 -0.07 1.34
C ALA A 46 21.46 1.17 1.53
N GLU A 47 22.42 1.39 0.63
CA GLU A 47 23.30 2.56 0.63
C GLU A 47 22.54 3.86 0.34
N GLU A 48 21.57 3.82 -0.57
CA GLU A 48 20.74 4.98 -0.94
C GLU A 48 19.79 5.34 0.20
N VAL A 49 19.20 4.32 0.84
CA VAL A 49 18.38 4.49 2.04
C VAL A 49 19.21 5.06 3.19
N ALA A 50 20.41 4.53 3.43
CA ALA A 50 21.32 5.00 4.48
C ALA A 50 21.70 6.48 4.27
N ALA A 51 22.08 6.84 3.05
CA ALA A 51 22.41 8.21 2.67
C ALA A 51 21.21 9.14 2.86
N ARG A 52 20.02 8.74 2.40
CA ARG A 52 18.79 9.54 2.55
C ARG A 52 18.36 9.71 4.01
N ALA A 53 18.53 8.68 4.82
CA ALA A 53 18.17 8.70 6.24
C ALA A 53 19.19 9.42 7.13
N ASP A 54 20.34 9.83 6.58
CA ASP A 54 21.49 10.35 7.32
C ASP A 54 21.93 9.40 8.44
N VAL A 55 22.19 8.15 8.05
CA VAL A 55 22.72 7.09 8.93
C VAL A 55 23.79 6.28 8.22
N GLY A 56 24.70 5.65 8.98
CA GLY A 56 25.64 4.70 8.40
C GLY A 56 24.95 3.41 7.94
N LEU A 57 25.48 2.76 6.90
CA LEU A 57 24.97 1.49 6.35
C LEU A 57 24.81 0.40 7.42
N ARG A 58 25.78 0.27 8.34
CA ARG A 58 25.69 -0.67 9.48
C ARG A 58 24.50 -0.38 10.38
N SER A 59 24.06 0.87 10.48
CA SER A 59 22.86 1.22 11.26
C SER A 59 21.60 0.69 10.60
N VAL A 60 21.51 0.71 9.26
CA VAL A 60 20.39 0.12 8.53
C VAL A 60 20.27 -1.36 8.86
N PHE A 61 21.36 -2.11 8.67
CA PHE A 61 21.38 -3.56 8.93
C PHE A 61 21.29 -3.96 10.41
N ARG A 62 21.47 -3.01 11.34
CA ARG A 62 21.18 -3.25 12.76
C ARG A 62 19.68 -3.18 13.07
N HIS A 63 18.92 -2.43 12.28
CA HIS A 63 17.47 -2.28 12.46
C HIS A 63 16.68 -3.23 11.56
N PHE A 64 17.24 -3.64 10.42
CA PHE A 64 16.59 -4.47 9.41
C PHE A 64 17.53 -5.59 9.00
N ASP A 65 17.10 -6.83 9.13
CA ASP A 65 17.90 -8.00 8.78
C ASP A 65 18.23 -8.02 7.27
N ASP A 66 17.28 -7.54 6.46
CA ASP A 66 17.38 -7.42 5.02
C ASP A 66 16.46 -6.31 4.46
N MET A 67 16.50 -6.13 3.14
CA MET A 67 15.63 -5.21 2.44
C MET A 67 14.16 -5.66 2.45
N GLU A 68 13.88 -6.98 2.53
CA GLU A 68 12.50 -7.50 2.58
C GLU A 68 11.79 -7.04 3.87
N SER A 69 12.50 -7.06 5.00
CA SER A 69 12.03 -6.56 6.29
C SER A 69 11.71 -5.07 6.24
N LEU A 70 12.49 -4.29 5.48
CA LEU A 70 12.22 -2.88 5.25
C LEU A 70 11.00 -2.65 4.34
N TYR A 71 10.85 -3.45 3.28
CA TYR A 71 9.65 -3.40 2.43
C TYR A 71 8.37 -3.74 3.21
N ARG A 72 8.42 -4.69 4.13
CA ARG A 72 7.29 -5.04 5.00
C ARG A 72 6.83 -3.86 5.85
N GLU A 73 7.77 -3.19 6.51
CA GLU A 73 7.42 -2.03 7.36
C GLU A 73 6.90 -0.85 6.54
N ILE A 74 7.39 -0.67 5.31
CA ILE A 74 6.79 0.27 4.36
C ILE A 74 5.36 -0.15 4.03
N GLY A 75 5.12 -1.42 3.72
CA GLY A 75 3.78 -1.97 3.47
C GLY A 75 2.81 -1.65 4.60
N ASP A 76 3.23 -1.89 5.85
CA ASP A 76 2.43 -1.59 7.05
C ASP A 76 2.11 -0.09 7.16
N LEU A 77 3.10 0.79 6.93
CA LEU A 77 2.88 2.23 6.94
C LEU A 77 1.93 2.69 5.84
N ILE A 78 2.02 2.13 4.64
CA ILE A 78 1.13 2.45 3.53
C ILE A 78 -0.28 1.95 3.83
N LEU A 79 -0.43 0.76 4.41
CA LEU A 79 -1.73 0.23 4.82
C LEU A 79 -2.41 1.16 5.83
N VAL A 80 -1.67 1.66 6.84
CA VAL A 80 -2.18 2.64 7.80
C VAL A 80 -2.58 3.95 7.10
N ASP A 81 -1.77 4.42 6.16
CA ASP A 81 -2.03 5.67 5.41
C ASP A 81 -3.29 5.58 4.53
N VAL A 82 -3.58 4.40 3.96
CA VAL A 82 -4.76 4.19 3.11
C VAL A 82 -5.93 3.52 3.81
N ALA A 83 -5.82 3.17 5.09
CA ALA A 83 -6.88 2.54 5.87
C ALA A 83 -8.23 3.28 5.76
N PRO A 84 -8.31 4.62 5.84
CA PRO A 84 -9.58 5.34 5.69
C PRO A 84 -10.24 5.15 4.31
N MET A 85 -9.46 4.81 3.27
CA MET A 85 -9.95 4.54 1.92
C MET A 85 -10.47 3.10 1.78
N LEU A 86 -9.91 2.18 2.58
CA LEU A 86 -10.25 0.75 2.58
C LEU A 86 -11.43 0.43 3.51
N GLU A 87 -11.59 1.19 4.59
CA GLU A 87 -12.62 0.99 5.63
C GLU A 87 -13.98 1.60 5.27
N LEU A 88 -14.12 2.16 4.06
CA LEU A 88 -15.39 2.65 3.56
C LEU A 88 -16.41 1.51 3.42
N PRO A 89 -17.70 1.75 3.71
CA PRO A 89 -18.73 0.73 3.56
C PRO A 89 -18.78 0.21 2.11
N PRO A 90 -19.17 -1.05 1.86
CA PRO A 90 -19.29 -1.57 0.51
C PRO A 90 -20.18 -0.66 -0.37
N PRO A 91 -19.84 -0.47 -1.65
CA PRO A 91 -20.69 0.28 -2.58
C PRO A 91 -22.10 -0.30 -2.64
N SER A 92 -23.10 0.57 -2.81
CA SER A 92 -24.52 0.18 -2.79
C SER A 92 -25.33 0.99 -3.80
N GLY A 93 -26.52 0.48 -4.18
CA GLY A 93 -27.40 1.10 -5.16
C GLY A 93 -27.62 0.21 -6.39
N THR A 94 -27.90 0.85 -7.52
CA THR A 94 -27.97 0.21 -8.84
C THR A 94 -26.60 -0.34 -9.27
N ALA A 95 -26.59 -1.24 -10.26
CA ALA A 95 -25.34 -1.78 -10.79
C ALA A 95 -24.40 -0.68 -11.33
N ASP A 96 -24.97 0.39 -11.89
CA ASP A 96 -24.21 1.53 -12.42
C ASP A 96 -23.59 2.36 -11.28
N GLU A 97 -24.36 2.69 -10.24
CA GLU A 97 -23.87 3.43 -9.06
C GLU A 97 -22.76 2.66 -8.35
N ILE A 98 -22.93 1.34 -8.19
CA ILE A 98 -21.93 0.45 -7.59
C ILE A 98 -20.64 0.46 -8.43
N LEU A 99 -20.74 0.39 -9.75
CA LEU A 99 -19.58 0.40 -10.64
C LEU A 99 -18.86 1.75 -10.61
N GLU A 100 -19.60 2.86 -10.69
CA GLU A 100 -19.03 4.21 -10.63
C GLU A 100 -18.26 4.42 -9.33
N GLU A 101 -18.87 4.08 -8.19
CA GLU A 101 -18.24 4.20 -6.89
C GLU A 101 -16.98 3.32 -6.77
N MET A 102 -17.04 2.10 -7.29
CA MET A 102 -15.88 1.21 -7.35
C MET A 102 -14.72 1.78 -8.16
N ILE A 103 -15.00 2.38 -9.32
CA ILE A 103 -14.00 2.99 -10.18
C ILE A 103 -13.36 4.20 -9.49
N GLU A 104 -14.17 5.07 -8.91
CA GLU A 104 -13.70 6.28 -8.21
C GLU A 104 -12.83 5.94 -7.00
N ARG A 105 -13.27 4.99 -6.15
CA ARG A 105 -12.50 4.55 -4.97
C ARG A 105 -11.17 3.91 -5.39
N ARG A 106 -11.18 3.05 -6.40
CA ARG A 106 -9.96 2.41 -6.92
C ARG A 106 -9.01 3.42 -7.56
N ALA A 107 -9.50 4.37 -8.35
CA ALA A 107 -8.66 5.41 -8.94
C ALA A 107 -7.89 6.19 -7.86
N LYS A 108 -8.59 6.65 -6.82
CA LYS A 108 -7.96 7.36 -5.69
C LYS A 108 -6.93 6.49 -4.98
N LEU A 109 -7.30 5.25 -4.63
CA LEU A 109 -6.44 4.34 -3.91
C LEU A 109 -5.20 3.96 -4.73
N PHE A 110 -5.39 3.64 -6.02
CA PHE A 110 -4.31 3.24 -6.90
C PHE A 110 -3.32 4.37 -7.14
N GLU A 111 -3.76 5.62 -7.34
CA GLU A 111 -2.81 6.74 -7.42
C GLU A 111 -2.01 6.90 -6.11
N ARG A 112 -2.64 6.66 -4.95
CA ARG A 112 -1.97 6.77 -3.65
C ARG A 112 -0.89 5.71 -3.45
N ILE A 113 -1.17 4.46 -3.85
CA ILE A 113 -0.27 3.31 -3.62
C ILE A 113 0.65 3.01 -4.80
N MET A 114 0.46 3.62 -5.98
CA MET A 114 1.12 3.23 -7.23
C MET A 114 2.64 3.13 -7.14
N PRO A 115 3.38 4.12 -6.58
CA PRO A 115 4.83 4.02 -6.51
C PRO A 115 5.30 2.77 -5.73
N PHE A 116 4.60 2.46 -4.64
CA PHE A 116 4.89 1.30 -3.80
C PHE A 116 4.49 -0.01 -4.45
N ARG A 117 3.34 -0.06 -5.13
CA ARG A 117 2.92 -1.27 -5.84
C ARG A 117 3.86 -1.60 -7.00
N VAL A 118 4.33 -0.60 -7.74
CA VAL A 118 5.32 -0.78 -8.81
C VAL A 118 6.64 -1.29 -8.25
N ALA A 119 7.14 -0.68 -7.18
CA ALA A 119 8.33 -1.17 -6.49
C ALA A 119 8.16 -2.61 -5.98
N ALA A 120 7.04 -2.92 -5.32
CA ALA A 120 6.75 -4.26 -4.83
C ALA A 120 6.67 -5.29 -5.96
N ASP A 121 5.95 -4.99 -7.05
CA ASP A 121 5.78 -5.87 -8.21
C ASP A 121 7.13 -6.21 -8.87
N MET A 122 8.05 -5.24 -8.95
CA MET A 122 9.39 -5.43 -9.51
C MET A 122 10.32 -6.23 -8.61
N ASN A 123 10.03 -6.35 -7.31
CA ASN A 123 10.84 -7.10 -6.36
C ASN A 123 10.15 -8.42 -5.92
N ALA A 124 8.92 -8.68 -6.33
CA ALA A 124 8.11 -9.83 -5.92
C ALA A 124 8.72 -11.19 -6.32
N HIS A 125 9.52 -11.27 -7.38
CA HIS A 125 10.22 -12.51 -7.75
C HIS A 125 11.33 -12.90 -6.77
N ARG A 126 11.81 -11.94 -5.96
CA ARG A 126 12.86 -12.12 -4.96
C ARG A 126 12.32 -12.12 -3.53
N SER A 127 11.02 -11.88 -3.36
CA SER A 127 10.36 -11.75 -2.07
C SER A 127 9.03 -12.50 -2.10
N PRO A 128 8.97 -13.73 -1.54
CA PRO A 128 7.71 -14.45 -1.36
C PRO A 128 6.68 -13.62 -0.60
N PHE A 129 7.13 -12.81 0.38
CA PHE A 129 6.25 -11.94 1.13
C PHE A 129 5.52 -10.92 0.24
N LEU A 130 6.23 -10.21 -0.64
CA LEU A 130 5.63 -9.23 -1.54
C LEU A 130 4.71 -9.88 -2.58
N ALA A 131 5.08 -11.08 -3.05
CA ALA A 131 4.22 -11.86 -3.95
C ALA A 131 2.90 -12.26 -3.28
N ASP A 132 2.96 -12.73 -2.03
CA ASP A 132 1.80 -13.13 -1.26
C ASP A 132 0.92 -11.93 -0.87
N ASP A 133 1.54 -10.79 -0.52
CA ASP A 133 0.84 -9.56 -0.17
C ASP A 133 0.01 -9.04 -1.35
N ARG A 134 0.62 -9.02 -2.55
CA ARG A 134 -0.08 -8.72 -3.79
C ARG A 134 -1.27 -9.67 -4.02
N ALA A 135 -1.07 -10.98 -3.85
CA ALA A 135 -2.13 -11.96 -4.05
C ALA A 135 -3.29 -11.76 -3.06
N ARG A 136 -3.00 -11.48 -1.79
CA ARG A 136 -4.00 -11.14 -0.77
C ARG A 136 -4.80 -9.91 -1.14
N MET A 137 -4.11 -8.83 -1.54
CA MET A 137 -4.77 -7.57 -1.90
C MET A 137 -5.65 -7.71 -3.16
N ASN A 138 -5.17 -8.40 -4.20
CA ASN A 138 -5.97 -8.68 -5.39
C ASN A 138 -7.21 -9.51 -5.05
N THR A 139 -7.07 -10.52 -4.19
CA THR A 139 -8.19 -11.35 -3.72
C THR A 139 -9.23 -10.50 -2.96
N ALA A 140 -8.78 -9.63 -2.05
CA ALA A 140 -9.66 -8.74 -1.30
C ALA A 140 -10.45 -7.79 -2.23
N PHE A 141 -9.81 -7.16 -3.21
CA PHE A 141 -10.52 -6.30 -4.18
C PHE A 141 -11.57 -7.07 -4.98
N ARG A 142 -11.24 -8.30 -5.38
CA ARG A 142 -12.12 -9.17 -6.13
C ARG A 142 -13.33 -9.61 -5.30
N ASP A 143 -13.13 -9.94 -4.03
CA ASP A 143 -14.20 -10.34 -3.11
C ASP A 143 -15.14 -9.18 -2.78
N ILE A 144 -14.59 -7.99 -2.52
CA ILE A 144 -15.37 -6.76 -2.32
C ILE A 144 -16.19 -6.46 -3.57
N MET A 145 -15.58 -6.53 -4.76
CA MET A 145 -16.30 -6.35 -6.02
C MET A 145 -17.45 -7.35 -6.16
N ARG A 146 -17.14 -8.64 -6.03
CA ARG A 146 -18.12 -9.73 -6.21
C ARG A 146 -19.29 -9.63 -5.23
N SER A 147 -19.04 -9.23 -3.98
CA SER A 147 -20.07 -9.12 -2.94
C SER A 147 -21.04 -7.96 -3.17
N ALA A 148 -20.56 -6.83 -3.69
CA ALA A 148 -21.39 -5.68 -4.02
C ALA A 148 -22.19 -5.88 -5.33
N LEU A 149 -21.70 -6.68 -6.28
CA LEU A 149 -22.42 -6.89 -7.55
C LEU A 149 -23.76 -7.63 -7.37
N PRO A 150 -24.81 -7.27 -8.14
CA PRO A 150 -26.08 -7.99 -8.19
C PRO A 150 -25.92 -9.48 -8.51
N ALA A 151 -26.86 -10.30 -8.03
CA ALA A 151 -26.81 -11.76 -8.19
C ALA A 151 -26.76 -12.23 -9.66
N ALA A 152 -27.42 -11.51 -10.57
CA ALA A 152 -27.42 -11.81 -12.00
C ALA A 152 -26.02 -11.72 -12.63
N ILE A 153 -25.22 -10.75 -12.19
CA ILE A 153 -23.83 -10.54 -12.62
C ILE A 153 -22.91 -11.54 -11.90
N ARG A 154 -23.07 -11.70 -10.57
CA ARG A 154 -22.22 -12.55 -9.73
C ARG A 154 -22.18 -14.02 -10.15
N LYS A 155 -23.27 -14.53 -10.72
CA LYS A 155 -23.39 -15.92 -11.21
C LYS A 155 -22.62 -16.17 -12.51
N ASP A 156 -22.31 -15.12 -13.26
CA ASP A 156 -21.55 -15.22 -14.50
C ASP A 156 -20.05 -15.09 -14.21
N ARG A 157 -19.34 -16.23 -14.24
CA ARG A 157 -17.91 -16.26 -13.90
C ARG A 157 -17.07 -15.45 -14.87
N VAL A 158 -17.36 -15.55 -16.18
CA VAL A 158 -16.62 -14.83 -17.23
C VAL A 158 -16.80 -13.33 -17.06
N LEU A 159 -18.03 -12.89 -16.75
CA LEU A 159 -18.32 -11.49 -16.49
C LEU A 159 -17.57 -10.95 -15.26
N VAL A 160 -17.56 -11.72 -14.16
CA VAL A 160 -16.81 -11.36 -12.95
C VAL A 160 -15.31 -11.29 -13.23
N ASP A 161 -14.76 -12.24 -13.99
CA ASP A 161 -13.35 -12.24 -14.39
C ASP A 161 -12.98 -11.03 -15.25
N ALA A 162 -13.85 -10.67 -16.20
CA ALA A 162 -13.65 -9.50 -17.05
C ALA A 162 -13.71 -8.20 -16.26
N LEU A 163 -14.69 -8.04 -15.36
CA LEU A 163 -14.80 -6.87 -14.48
C LEU A 163 -13.59 -6.73 -13.55
N ASP A 164 -13.15 -7.83 -12.94
CA ASP A 164 -11.98 -7.85 -12.07
C ASP A 164 -10.71 -7.40 -12.82
N ALA A 165 -10.52 -7.87 -14.05
CA ALA A 165 -9.40 -7.48 -14.89
C ALA A 165 -9.44 -5.99 -15.26
N VAL A 166 -10.60 -5.45 -15.66
CA VAL A 166 -10.76 -4.02 -16.02
C VAL A 166 -10.58 -3.10 -14.81
N LEU A 167 -11.03 -3.53 -13.63
CA LEU A 167 -10.91 -2.81 -12.37
C LEU A 167 -9.57 -3.04 -11.65
N SER A 168 -8.67 -3.83 -12.25
CA SER A 168 -7.38 -4.16 -11.64
C SER A 168 -6.42 -2.95 -11.63
N PHE A 169 -5.48 -2.97 -10.69
CA PHE A 169 -4.38 -2.02 -10.73
C PHE A 169 -3.54 -2.17 -12.01
N ASP A 170 -3.37 -3.38 -12.54
CA ASP A 170 -2.55 -3.60 -13.73
C ASP A 170 -3.12 -2.88 -14.96
N PHE A 171 -4.45 -2.88 -15.10
CA PHE A 171 -5.14 -2.09 -16.11
C PHE A 171 -4.93 -0.59 -15.87
N TRP A 172 -5.16 -0.12 -14.65
CA TRP A 172 -4.94 1.29 -14.27
C TRP A 172 -3.49 1.76 -14.50
N ARG A 173 -2.50 0.97 -14.04
CA ARG A 173 -1.06 1.21 -14.20
C ARG A 173 -0.69 1.34 -15.66
N ARG A 174 -1.20 0.47 -16.53
CA ARG A 174 -0.95 0.58 -17.98
C ARG A 174 -1.47 1.90 -18.55
N LEU A 175 -2.67 2.32 -18.17
CA LEU A 175 -3.23 3.61 -18.62
C LEU A 175 -2.38 4.79 -18.12
N ARG A 176 -1.92 4.73 -16.88
CA ARG A 176 -1.23 5.84 -16.20
C ARG A 176 0.25 5.95 -16.56
N LEU A 177 0.96 4.83 -16.60
CA LEU A 177 2.41 4.80 -16.81
C LEU A 177 2.79 4.55 -18.27
N ASP A 178 2.12 3.59 -18.93
CA ASP A 178 2.52 3.17 -20.27
C ASP A 178 1.86 4.08 -21.33
N GLN A 179 0.58 4.41 -21.17
CA GLN A 179 -0.17 5.29 -22.09
C GLN A 179 -0.16 6.77 -21.65
N ARG A 180 0.31 7.06 -20.42
CA ARG A 180 0.45 8.43 -19.88
C ARG A 180 -0.84 9.24 -19.88
N LEU A 181 -1.99 8.58 -19.78
CA LEU A 181 -3.28 9.25 -19.66
C LEU A 181 -3.36 9.96 -18.31
N SER A 182 -3.95 11.16 -18.26
CA SER A 182 -4.32 11.80 -16.99
C SER A 182 -5.30 10.93 -16.20
N ILE A 183 -5.43 11.17 -14.89
CA ILE A 183 -6.36 10.43 -14.01
C ILE A 183 -7.79 10.45 -14.58
N SER A 184 -8.25 11.60 -15.08
CA SER A 184 -9.60 11.74 -15.64
C SER A 184 -9.77 11.00 -16.97
N GLN A 185 -8.74 10.99 -17.82
CA GLN A 185 -8.74 10.20 -19.06
C GLN A 185 -8.73 8.70 -18.75
N ALA A 186 -7.88 8.26 -17.83
CA ALA A 186 -7.80 6.85 -17.42
C ALA A 186 -9.12 6.36 -16.83
N ARG A 187 -9.75 7.16 -15.95
CA ARG A 187 -11.08 6.87 -15.39
C ARG A 187 -12.13 6.66 -16.49
N ARG A 188 -12.21 7.56 -17.48
CA ARG A 188 -13.14 7.41 -18.61
C ARG A 188 -12.91 6.13 -19.42
N VAL A 189 -11.65 5.70 -19.57
CA VAL A 189 -11.34 4.44 -20.26
C VAL A 189 -11.83 3.23 -19.45
N VAL A 190 -11.63 3.23 -18.12
CA VAL A 190 -12.14 2.17 -17.25
C VAL A 190 -13.66 2.12 -17.29
N GLU A 191 -14.34 3.27 -17.20
CA GLU A 191 -15.80 3.36 -17.31
C GLU A 191 -16.31 2.81 -18.64
N ALA A 192 -15.72 3.25 -19.76
CA ALA A 192 -16.10 2.78 -21.09
C ALA A 192 -15.87 1.27 -21.28
N ALA A 193 -14.82 0.71 -20.67
CA ALA A 193 -14.53 -0.72 -20.72
C ALA A 193 -15.46 -1.55 -19.81
N ALA A 194 -15.84 -1.03 -18.65
CA ALA A 194 -16.63 -1.75 -17.67
C ALA A 194 -18.15 -1.65 -17.88
N ALA A 195 -18.65 -0.53 -18.40
CA ALA A 195 -20.10 -0.30 -18.57
C ALA A 195 -20.82 -1.38 -19.42
N PRO A 196 -20.27 -1.85 -20.56
CA PRO A 196 -20.92 -2.90 -21.34
C PRO A 196 -21.02 -4.24 -20.59
N LEU A 197 -20.10 -4.52 -19.66
CA LEU A 197 -20.07 -5.76 -18.88
C LEU A 197 -21.25 -5.83 -17.90
N ILE A 198 -21.65 -4.70 -17.32
CA ILE A 198 -22.83 -4.65 -16.44
C ILE A 198 -24.14 -4.42 -17.22
N GLY A 199 -24.07 -3.82 -18.42
CA GLY A 199 -25.21 -3.56 -19.29
C GLY A 199 -25.83 -4.81 -19.92
N ALA A 200 -25.03 -5.84 -20.19
CA ALA A 200 -25.47 -7.08 -20.85
C ALA A 200 -26.44 -7.94 -20.02
N LYS A 201 -26.63 -7.62 -18.72
CA LYS A 201 -27.44 -8.38 -17.76
C LYS A 201 -28.45 -7.50 -17.00
N ARG A 202 -28.78 -6.32 -17.54
CA ARG A 202 -29.88 -5.48 -17.04
C ARG A 202 -31.23 -6.14 -17.28
#